data_AF-A0A1V5NGY2-F1
#
_entry.id   AF-A0A1V5NGY2-F1
#
_cell.length_a   1.000
_cell.length_b   1.000
_cell.length_c   1.000
_cell.angle_alpha   90.00
_cell.angle_beta   90.00
_cell.angle_gamma   90.00
#
_symmetry.space_group_name_H-M   'P 1'
#
loop_
_entity.id
_entity.type
_entity.pdbx_description
1 polymer ?
#
loop_
_entity_poly.entity_id
_entity_poly.type
_entity_poly.pdbx_seq_one_letter_code
_entity_poly.pdbx_strand_id
1 'polypeptide(L)'
;MIISPVRANLGEKYLRTGDDYLVQKKYISADLAYRKVLLLVPGDKEASKRRELVKLASNDVTKLRTFLNEKSAYNQLNLLEATESVPQDEVDAVKYSRELIERGEFQLAAIPAKTATEMDKTYRDAWLYLGIAHLKTAQFTEMPHEMRNKYLAEARRALEAAKNLDASYEPTISYLAMVDKSV
;
A
#
# COMPACT_ATOMS: atom_id res chain seq x y z
N MET A 1 10.32 19.07 30.99
CA MET A 1 10.20 20.15 29.98
C MET A 1 8.76 20.62 30.00
N ILE A 2 8.49 21.90 30.28
CA ILE A 2 7.12 22.43 30.31
C ILE A 2 6.74 22.80 28.87
N ILE A 3 5.70 22.14 28.33
CA ILE A 3 5.21 22.40 26.97
C ILE A 3 4.15 23.50 27.05
N SER A 4 4.31 24.55 26.25
CA SER A 4 3.32 25.62 26.16
C SER A 4 1.98 25.07 25.62
N PRO A 5 0.81 25.51 26.16
CA PRO A 5 -0.50 25.10 25.66
C PRO A 5 -0.70 25.31 24.15
N VAL A 6 -0.08 26.35 23.59
CA VAL A 6 -0.14 26.62 22.14
C VAL A 6 0.55 25.51 21.34
N ARG A 7 1.70 25.03 21.81
CA ARG A 7 2.44 23.93 21.16
C ARG A 7 1.67 22.62 21.26
N ALA A 8 1.06 22.35 22.41
CA ALA A 8 0.22 21.16 22.62
C ALA A 8 -0.98 21.16 21.64
N ASN A 9 -1.75 22.25 21.60
CA ASN A 9 -2.92 22.36 20.70
C ASN A 9 -2.54 22.23 19.22
N LEU A 10 -1.43 22.84 18.81
CA LEU A 10 -0.94 22.71 17.44
C LEU A 10 -0.44 21.30 17.13
N GLY A 11 0.19 20.63 18.10
CA GLY A 11 0.57 19.23 18.03
C GLY A 11 -0.64 18.33 17.77
N GLU A 12 -1.72 18.48 18.52
CA GLU A 12 -2.96 17.71 18.31
C GLU A 12 -3.59 17.93 16.94
N LYS A 13 -3.52 19.16 16.41
CA LYS A 13 -3.98 19.45 15.04
C LYS A 13 -3.15 18.70 14.00
N TYR A 14 -1.82 18.71 14.14
CA TYR A 14 -0.95 17.96 13.23
C TYR A 14 -1.10 16.45 13.38
N LEU A 15 -1.35 15.95 14.58
CA LEU A 15 -1.61 14.52 14.81
C LEU A 15 -2.85 14.07 14.02
N ARG A 16 -3.97 14.80 14.16
CA ARG A 16 -5.21 14.54 13.39
C ARG A 16 -4.97 14.62 11.88
N THR A 17 -4.26 15.64 11.43
CA THR A 17 -3.91 15.80 10.01
C THR A 17 -3.08 14.60 9.50
N GLY A 18 -2.14 14.11 10.29
CA GLY A 18 -1.36 12.92 9.96
C GLY A 18 -2.22 11.66 9.88
N ASP A 19 -3.16 11.51 10.81
CA ASP A 19 -4.12 10.40 10.80
C ASP A 19 -5.00 10.41 9.55
N ASP A 20 -5.52 11.58 9.15
CA ASP A 20 -6.32 11.73 7.93
C ASP A 20 -5.52 11.35 6.68
N TYR A 21 -4.24 11.74 6.61
CA TYR A 21 -3.34 11.34 5.53
C TYR A 21 -3.05 9.84 5.55
N LEU A 22 -2.88 9.24 6.72
CA LEU A 22 -2.60 7.81 6.84
C LEU A 22 -3.80 6.95 6.42
N VAL A 23 -5.04 7.37 6.76
CA VAL A 23 -6.27 6.73 6.25
C VAL A 23 -6.32 6.78 4.71
N GLN A 24 -5.84 7.87 4.11
CA GLN A 24 -5.74 8.04 2.66
C GLN A 24 -4.50 7.38 2.03
N LYS A 25 -3.68 6.64 2.80
CA LYS A 25 -2.43 6.01 2.36
C LYS A 25 -1.41 7.02 1.77
N LYS A 26 -1.46 8.27 2.24
CA LYS A 26 -0.51 9.34 1.91
C LYS A 26 0.66 9.31 2.88
N TYR A 27 1.54 8.32 2.73
CA TYR A 27 2.53 7.97 3.75
C TYR A 27 3.57 9.07 4.01
N ILE A 28 4.05 9.77 2.97
CA ILE A 28 5.01 10.87 3.16
C ILE A 28 4.36 12.03 3.92
N SER A 29 3.17 12.47 3.49
CA SER A 29 2.40 13.52 4.14
C SER A 29 2.05 13.19 5.59
N ALA A 30 1.69 11.93 5.87
CA ALA A 30 1.45 11.44 7.21
C ALA A 30 2.73 11.51 8.08
N ASP A 31 3.86 10.97 7.62
CA ASP A 31 5.14 11.03 8.35
C ASP A 31 5.55 12.48 8.63
N LEU A 32 5.39 13.38 7.65
CA LEU A 32 5.70 14.80 7.82
C LEU A 32 4.82 15.46 8.90
N ALA A 33 3.52 15.17 8.91
CA ALA A 33 2.61 15.69 9.92
C ALA A 33 3.01 15.21 11.33
N TYR A 34 3.32 13.92 11.49
CA TYR A 34 3.77 13.37 12.77
C TYR A 34 5.14 13.90 13.21
N ARG A 35 6.07 14.16 12.28
CA ARG A 35 7.33 14.86 12.61
C ARG A 35 7.09 16.26 13.17
N LYS A 36 6.11 17.00 12.63
CA LYS A 36 5.74 18.31 13.18
C LYS A 36 5.22 18.21 14.61
N VAL A 37 4.49 17.14 14.96
CA VAL A 37 4.09 16.87 16.36
C VAL A 37 5.33 16.72 17.23
N LEU A 38 6.30 15.88 16.83
CA LEU A 38 7.52 15.63 17.61
C LEU A 38 8.42 16.87 17.77
N LEU A 39 8.36 17.82 16.83
CA LEU A 39 9.05 19.11 16.95
C LEU A 39 8.39 20.03 17.99
N LEU A 40 7.05 19.98 18.11
CA LEU A 40 6.28 20.80 19.03
C LEU A 40 6.22 20.20 20.45
N VAL A 41 6.14 18.87 20.50
CA VAL A 41 5.97 18.03 21.69
C VAL A 41 7.05 16.93 21.65
N PRO A 42 8.30 17.24 22.05
CA PRO A 42 9.37 16.26 22.05
C PRO A 42 9.03 15.06 22.95
N GLY A 43 9.17 13.84 22.42
CA GLY A 43 8.85 12.61 23.14
C GLY A 43 7.38 12.19 23.09
N ASP A 44 6.56 12.81 22.23
CA ASP A 44 5.19 12.35 22.00
C ASP A 44 5.17 10.89 21.52
N LYS A 45 4.62 10.01 22.37
CA LYS A 45 4.62 8.56 22.13
C LYS A 45 3.68 8.17 20.99
N GLU A 46 2.58 8.88 20.85
CA GLU A 46 1.56 8.55 19.85
C GLU A 46 2.06 8.92 18.46
N ALA A 47 2.61 10.12 18.28
CA ALA A 47 3.24 10.51 17.03
C ALA A 47 4.41 9.57 16.67
N SER A 48 5.19 9.12 17.65
CA SER A 48 6.26 8.14 17.42
C SER A 48 5.71 6.79 16.93
N LYS A 49 4.68 6.25 17.59
CA LYS A 49 3.97 5.02 17.19
C LYS A 49 3.38 5.16 15.78
N ARG A 50 2.75 6.30 15.46
CA ARG A 50 2.15 6.53 14.14
C ARG A 50 3.19 6.60 13.02
N ARG A 51 4.38 7.17 13.27
CA ARG A 51 5.48 7.15 12.29
C ARG A 51 6.01 5.75 12.02
N GLU A 52 6.14 4.93 13.06
CA GLU A 52 6.51 3.53 12.88
C GLU A 52 5.45 2.79 12.06
N LEU A 53 4.17 3.02 12.37
CA LEU A 53 3.06 2.48 11.59
C LEU A 53 3.10 2.93 10.12
N VAL A 54 3.39 4.19 9.82
CA VAL A 54 3.55 4.68 8.43
C VAL A 54 4.61 3.86 7.69
N LYS A 55 5.76 3.60 8.32
CA LYS A 55 6.82 2.78 7.71
C LYS A 55 6.32 1.36 7.42
N LEU A 56 5.69 0.72 8.40
CA LEU A 56 5.17 -0.64 8.26
C LEU A 56 4.07 -0.71 7.18
N ALA A 57 3.11 0.22 7.20
CA ALA A 57 1.98 0.28 6.30
C ALA A 57 2.36 0.62 4.85
N SER A 58 3.38 1.46 4.66
CA SER A 58 3.89 1.76 3.32
C SER A 58 4.43 0.52 2.62
N ASN A 59 4.93 -0.46 3.39
CA ASN A 59 5.36 -1.76 2.89
C ASN A 59 4.21 -2.78 2.82
N ASP A 60 3.35 -2.81 3.83
CA ASP A 60 2.27 -3.79 3.97
C ASP A 60 1.01 -3.12 4.50
N VAL A 61 0.04 -2.88 3.59
CA VAL A 61 -1.20 -2.14 3.89
C VAL A 61 -2.05 -2.82 4.97
N THR A 62 -1.90 -4.13 5.19
CA THR A 62 -2.64 -4.87 6.24
C THR A 62 -2.31 -4.36 7.63
N LYS A 63 -1.14 -3.74 7.81
CA LYS A 63 -0.70 -3.14 9.08
C LYS A 63 -1.59 -1.97 9.53
N LEU A 64 -2.40 -1.40 8.63
CA LEU A 64 -3.35 -0.34 8.96
C LEU A 64 -4.58 -0.84 9.72
N ARG A 65 -4.87 -2.15 9.77
CA ARG A 65 -6.13 -2.67 10.34
C ARG A 65 -6.50 -2.08 11.70
N THR A 66 -5.62 -2.22 12.68
CA THR A 66 -5.88 -1.74 14.05
C THR A 66 -6.09 -0.23 14.06
N PHE A 67 -5.32 0.51 13.27
CA PHE A 67 -5.46 1.96 13.15
C PHE A 67 -6.78 2.38 12.50
N LEU A 68 -7.21 1.72 11.43
CA LEU A 68 -8.48 2.02 10.76
C LEU A 68 -9.67 1.76 11.69
N ASN A 69 -9.60 0.69 12.49
CA ASN A 69 -10.58 0.43 13.53
C ASN A 69 -10.58 1.50 14.64
N GLU A 70 -9.40 1.89 15.15
CA GLU A 70 -9.24 2.99 16.12
C GLU A 70 -9.80 4.33 15.61
N LYS A 71 -9.74 4.57 14.29
CA LYS A 71 -10.23 5.79 13.64
C LYS A 71 -11.66 5.69 13.11
N SER A 72 -12.35 4.58 13.33
CA SER A 72 -13.69 4.34 12.78
C SER A 72 -13.76 4.56 11.26
N ALA A 73 -12.66 4.29 10.55
CA ALA A 73 -12.56 4.39 9.10
C ALA A 73 -13.14 3.14 8.44
N TYR A 74 -14.43 2.89 8.69
CA TYR A 74 -15.08 1.61 8.39
C TYR A 74 -15.07 1.24 6.90
N ASN A 75 -15.12 2.22 6.00
CA ASN A 75 -15.06 1.94 4.56
C ASN A 75 -13.72 1.30 4.17
N GLN A 76 -12.61 1.85 4.66
CA GLN A 76 -11.27 1.33 4.42
C GLN A 76 -11.04 0.01 5.14
N LEU A 77 -11.54 -0.13 6.37
CA LEU A 77 -11.46 -1.38 7.13
C LEU A 77 -12.21 -2.52 6.44
N ASN A 78 -13.47 -2.28 6.06
CA ASN A 78 -14.30 -3.28 5.38
C ASN A 78 -13.68 -3.70 4.05
N LEU A 79 -13.10 -2.76 3.31
CA LEU A 79 -12.42 -3.08 2.06
C LEU A 79 -11.19 -3.98 2.31
N LEU A 80 -10.38 -3.67 3.31
CA LEU A 80 -9.23 -4.50 3.70
C LEU A 80 -9.67 -5.90 4.14
N GLU A 81 -10.70 -6.01 4.96
CA GLU A 81 -11.23 -7.31 5.43
C GLU A 81 -11.80 -8.14 4.28
N ALA A 82 -12.51 -7.50 3.36
CA ALA A 82 -13.00 -8.15 2.14
C ALA A 82 -11.83 -8.67 1.28
N THR A 83 -10.71 -7.95 1.17
CA THR A 83 -9.56 -8.44 0.39
C THR A 83 -8.92 -9.72 0.91
N GLU A 84 -9.05 -10.01 2.21
CA GLU A 84 -8.48 -11.21 2.81
C GLU A 84 -9.41 -12.43 2.77
N SER A 85 -10.71 -12.23 2.54
CA SER A 85 -11.74 -13.27 2.74
C SER A 85 -12.36 -13.81 1.45
N VAL A 86 -12.04 -13.24 0.29
CA VAL A 86 -12.85 -13.39 -0.94
C VAL A 86 -12.44 -14.51 -1.92
N PRO A 87 -11.17 -14.91 -2.14
CA PRO A 87 -10.93 -15.84 -3.25
C PRO A 87 -11.23 -17.30 -2.92
N GLN A 88 -12.18 -17.91 -3.64
CA GLN A 88 -12.46 -19.35 -3.61
C GLN A 88 -11.48 -20.14 -4.50
N ASP A 89 -11.03 -19.52 -5.58
CA ASP A 89 -10.03 -20.05 -6.51
C ASP A 89 -9.13 -18.92 -7.07
N GLU A 90 -8.12 -19.30 -7.85
CA GLU A 90 -7.15 -18.38 -8.43
C GLU A 90 -7.75 -17.40 -9.44
N VAL A 91 -8.80 -17.81 -10.16
CA VAL A 91 -9.47 -16.99 -11.19
C VAL A 91 -10.26 -15.87 -10.52
N ASP A 92 -11.04 -16.21 -9.48
CA ASP A 92 -11.78 -15.25 -8.68
C ASP A 92 -10.85 -14.28 -7.95
N ALA A 93 -9.72 -14.75 -7.42
CA ALA A 93 -8.68 -13.88 -6.86
C ALA A 93 -8.17 -12.87 -7.89
N VAL A 94 -7.85 -13.30 -9.11
CA VAL A 94 -7.38 -12.41 -10.17
C VAL A 94 -8.44 -11.40 -10.57
N LYS A 95 -9.69 -11.86 -10.74
CA LYS A 95 -10.82 -10.98 -11.04
C LYS A 95 -10.98 -9.90 -9.98
N TYR A 96 -10.91 -10.27 -8.71
CA TYR A 96 -11.04 -9.31 -7.63
C TYR A 96 -9.86 -8.34 -7.54
N SER A 97 -8.63 -8.83 -7.76
CA SER A 97 -7.44 -7.97 -7.89
C SER A 97 -7.62 -6.92 -8.99
N ARG A 98 -8.11 -7.33 -10.16
CA ARG A 98 -8.41 -6.44 -11.27
C ARG A 98 -9.43 -5.36 -10.88
N GLU A 99 -10.53 -5.74 -10.25
CA GLU A 99 -11.55 -4.78 -9.79
C GLU A 99 -10.96 -3.73 -8.82
N LEU A 100 -10.07 -4.15 -7.93
CA LEU A 100 -9.36 -3.24 -7.02
C LEU A 100 -8.43 -2.29 -7.79
N ILE A 101 -7.71 -2.78 -8.80
CA ILE A 101 -6.87 -1.93 -9.67
C ILE A 101 -7.74 -0.88 -10.39
N GLU A 102 -8.89 -1.28 -10.92
CA GLU A 102 -9.84 -0.38 -11.60
C GLU A 102 -10.40 0.70 -10.66
N ARG A 103 -10.54 0.38 -9.36
CA ARG A 103 -10.94 1.33 -8.31
C ARG A 103 -9.79 2.22 -7.78
N GLY A 104 -8.56 2.00 -8.23
CA GLY A 104 -7.38 2.72 -7.73
C GLY A 104 -6.80 2.17 -6.42
N GLU A 105 -7.27 1.01 -5.97
CA GLU A 105 -6.92 0.39 -4.70
C GLU A 105 -5.69 -0.52 -4.84
N PHE A 106 -4.60 0.02 -5.40
CA PHE A 106 -3.46 -0.76 -5.91
C PHE A 106 -2.74 -1.60 -4.85
N GLN A 107 -2.53 -1.07 -3.64
CA GLN A 107 -1.89 -1.83 -2.56
C GLN A 107 -2.76 -3.01 -2.10
N LEU A 108 -4.08 -2.84 -2.11
CA LEU A 108 -5.02 -3.89 -1.75
C LEU A 108 -5.11 -4.95 -2.84
N ALA A 109 -5.05 -4.54 -4.12
CA ALA A 109 -5.08 -5.46 -5.25
C ALA A 109 -3.93 -6.50 -5.25
N ALA A 110 -2.79 -6.17 -4.64
CA ALA A 110 -1.68 -7.10 -4.52
C ALA A 110 -2.01 -8.30 -3.62
N ILE A 111 -2.95 -8.18 -2.67
CA ILE A 111 -3.33 -9.26 -1.75
C ILE A 111 -3.96 -10.43 -2.51
N PRO A 112 -5.12 -10.28 -3.19
CA PRO A 112 -5.74 -11.39 -3.90
C PRO A 112 -4.89 -11.86 -5.09
N ALA A 113 -4.18 -10.98 -5.80
CA ALA A 113 -3.27 -11.42 -6.86
C ALA A 113 -2.15 -12.33 -6.31
N LYS A 114 -1.57 -11.99 -5.16
CA LYS A 114 -0.59 -12.84 -4.50
C LYS A 114 -1.20 -14.18 -4.08
N THR A 115 -2.40 -14.16 -3.51
CA THR A 115 -3.13 -15.40 -3.19
C THR A 115 -3.33 -16.28 -4.42
N ALA A 116 -3.70 -15.72 -5.58
CA ALA A 116 -3.80 -16.47 -6.82
C ALA A 116 -2.46 -17.12 -7.23
N THR A 117 -1.32 -16.41 -7.10
CA THR A 117 0.00 -16.99 -7.39
C THR A 117 0.41 -18.10 -6.42
N GLU A 118 -0.15 -18.09 -5.21
CA GLU A 118 0.07 -19.13 -4.20
C GLU A 118 -0.83 -20.35 -4.43
N MET A 119 -2.05 -20.14 -4.94
CA MET A 119 -3.00 -21.18 -5.34
C MET A 119 -2.53 -21.93 -6.59
N ASP A 120 -2.19 -21.20 -7.67
CA ASP A 120 -1.62 -21.78 -8.89
C ASP A 120 -0.44 -20.93 -9.40
N LYS A 121 0.76 -21.51 -9.29
CA LYS A 121 2.01 -20.89 -9.74
C LYS A 121 2.14 -20.82 -11.26
N THR A 122 1.35 -21.59 -12.00
CA THR A 122 1.33 -21.61 -13.46
C THR A 122 0.26 -20.69 -14.06
N TYR A 123 -0.58 -20.09 -13.22
CA TYR A 123 -1.58 -19.15 -13.68
C TYR A 123 -0.95 -17.79 -14.03
N ARG A 124 -0.64 -17.61 -15.32
CA ARG A 124 0.01 -16.41 -15.87
C ARG A 124 -0.65 -15.11 -15.42
N ASP A 125 -1.98 -15.05 -15.44
CA ASP A 125 -2.71 -13.83 -15.13
C ASP A 125 -2.58 -13.43 -13.66
N ALA A 126 -2.40 -14.38 -12.74
CA ALA A 126 -2.09 -14.10 -11.33
C ALA A 126 -0.79 -13.30 -11.20
N TRP A 127 0.26 -13.77 -11.88
CA TRP A 127 1.56 -13.08 -11.90
C TRP A 127 1.48 -11.72 -12.59
N LEU A 128 0.73 -11.62 -13.69
CA LEU A 128 0.52 -10.35 -14.40
C LEU A 128 -0.15 -9.32 -13.48
N TYR A 129 -1.28 -9.66 -12.87
CA TYR A 129 -2.03 -8.71 -12.03
C TYR A 129 -1.30 -8.39 -10.71
N LEU A 130 -0.50 -9.31 -10.17
CA LEU A 130 0.40 -9.00 -9.07
C LEU A 130 1.44 -7.95 -9.48
N GLY A 131 2.03 -8.12 -10.66
CA GLY A 131 2.97 -7.17 -11.25
C GLY A 131 2.36 -5.78 -11.48
N ILE A 132 1.15 -5.73 -12.05
CA ILE A 132 0.40 -4.49 -12.27
C ILE A 132 0.09 -3.81 -10.94
N ALA A 133 -0.38 -4.56 -9.92
CA ALA A 133 -0.69 -4.01 -8.60
C ALA A 133 0.54 -3.35 -7.95
N HIS A 134 1.71 -4.01 -7.99
CA HIS A 134 2.96 -3.45 -7.48
C HIS A 134 3.42 -2.22 -8.29
N LEU A 135 3.37 -2.28 -9.62
CA LEU A 135 3.76 -1.14 -10.48
C LEU A 135 2.87 0.08 -10.21
N LYS A 136 1.54 -0.12 -10.18
CA LYS A 136 0.59 0.96 -9.92
C LYS A 136 0.74 1.51 -8.50
N THR A 137 1.02 0.66 -7.52
CA THR A 137 1.37 1.09 -6.17
C THR A 137 2.58 2.01 -6.18
N ALA A 138 3.68 1.64 -6.85
CA ALA A 138 4.87 2.48 -6.96
C ALA A 138 4.61 3.83 -7.66
N GLN A 139 3.73 3.84 -8.66
CA GLN A 139 3.41 5.03 -9.46
C GLN A 139 2.48 6.01 -8.75
N PHE A 140 1.42 5.52 -8.12
CA PHE A 140 0.29 6.35 -7.67
C PHE A 140 0.20 6.52 -6.16
N THR A 141 0.86 5.68 -5.37
CA THR A 141 0.84 5.83 -3.91
C THR A 141 1.97 6.73 -3.44
N GLU A 142 1.65 7.70 -2.59
CA GLU A 142 2.64 8.60 -1.98
C GLU A 142 3.44 7.86 -0.91
N MET A 143 4.64 7.41 -1.24
CA MET A 143 5.50 6.62 -0.35
C MET A 143 6.99 6.99 -0.47
N PRO A 144 7.82 6.69 0.55
CA PRO A 144 9.25 6.90 0.48
C PRO A 144 9.90 6.22 -0.73
N HIS A 145 10.95 6.85 -1.28
CA HIS A 145 11.66 6.36 -2.46
C HIS A 145 12.14 4.91 -2.32
N GLU A 146 12.65 4.53 -1.15
CA GLU A 146 13.06 3.16 -0.84
C GLU A 146 11.92 2.15 -1.05
N MET A 147 10.72 2.48 -0.56
CA MET A 147 9.54 1.61 -0.71
C MET A 147 9.08 1.58 -2.15
N ARG A 148 9.06 2.73 -2.84
CA ARG A 148 8.76 2.78 -4.29
C ARG A 148 9.67 1.83 -5.07
N ASN A 149 10.97 1.86 -4.82
CA ASN A 149 11.93 0.99 -5.51
C ASN A 149 11.71 -0.49 -5.20
N LYS A 150 11.34 -0.82 -3.96
CA LYS A 150 10.95 -2.17 -3.60
C LYS A 150 9.74 -2.65 -4.41
N TYR A 151 8.68 -1.84 -4.51
CA TYR A 151 7.51 -2.15 -5.32
C TYR A 151 7.85 -2.30 -6.81
N LEU A 152 8.75 -1.47 -7.36
CA LEU A 152 9.21 -1.63 -8.76
C LEU A 152 9.97 -2.94 -8.98
N ALA A 153 10.81 -3.35 -8.02
CA ALA A 153 11.51 -4.63 -8.08
C ALA A 153 10.54 -5.81 -7.98
N GLU A 154 9.55 -5.73 -7.09
CA GLU A 154 8.50 -6.74 -6.95
C GLU A 154 7.62 -6.83 -8.20
N ALA A 155 7.27 -5.69 -8.80
CA ALA A 155 6.55 -5.61 -10.07
C ALA A 155 7.32 -6.30 -11.19
N ARG A 156 8.60 -5.97 -11.36
CA ARG A 156 9.47 -6.63 -12.35
C ARG A 156 9.48 -8.15 -12.16
N ARG A 157 9.72 -8.60 -10.93
CA ARG A 157 9.81 -10.03 -10.61
C ARG A 157 8.51 -10.77 -10.98
N ALA A 158 7.35 -10.22 -10.62
CA ALA A 158 6.07 -10.84 -10.93
C ALA A 158 5.79 -10.84 -12.45
N LEU A 159 6.11 -9.75 -13.16
CA LEU A 159 5.91 -9.69 -14.60
C LEU A 159 6.87 -10.60 -15.38
N GLU A 160 8.12 -10.76 -14.94
CA GLU A 160 9.04 -11.76 -15.53
C GLU A 160 8.54 -13.18 -15.28
N ALA A 161 7.94 -13.46 -14.11
CA ALA A 161 7.29 -14.75 -13.86
C ALA A 161 6.11 -14.99 -14.83
N ALA A 162 5.27 -13.98 -15.08
CA ALA A 162 4.20 -14.06 -16.08
C ALA A 162 4.75 -14.29 -17.49
N LYS A 163 5.84 -13.60 -17.87
CA LYS A 163 6.48 -13.73 -19.18
C LYS A 163 7.10 -15.11 -19.40
N ASN A 164 7.64 -15.72 -18.34
CA ASN A 164 8.18 -17.08 -18.43
C ASN A 164 7.08 -18.13 -18.68
N LEU A 165 5.84 -17.85 -18.28
CA LEU A 165 4.69 -18.72 -18.55
C LEU A 165 4.14 -18.52 -19.97
N ASP A 166 4.18 -17.29 -20.48
CA ASP A 166 3.82 -16.97 -21.87
C ASP A 166 4.62 -15.75 -22.36
N ALA A 167 5.67 -16.03 -23.14
CA ALA A 167 6.60 -15.01 -23.61
C ALA A 167 6.01 -14.09 -24.68
N SER A 168 4.88 -14.48 -25.27
CA SER A 168 4.20 -13.74 -26.34
C SER A 168 3.04 -12.87 -25.86
N TYR A 169 2.73 -12.92 -24.56
CA TYR A 169 1.59 -12.19 -24.03
C TYR A 169 1.85 -10.68 -23.94
N GLU A 170 1.32 -9.96 -24.92
CA GLU A 170 1.49 -8.51 -25.10
C GLU A 170 1.25 -7.67 -23.83
N PRO A 171 0.22 -7.93 -23.00
CA PRO A 171 0.03 -7.19 -21.75
C PRO A 171 1.25 -7.28 -20.83
N THR A 172 1.84 -8.47 -20.68
CA THR A 172 3.02 -8.67 -19.83
C THR A 172 4.22 -7.89 -20.37
N ILE A 173 4.47 -7.99 -21.68
CA ILE A 173 5.58 -7.29 -22.35
C ILE A 173 5.44 -5.77 -22.18
N SER A 174 4.22 -5.26 -22.39
CA SER A 174 3.91 -3.84 -22.26
C SER A 174 4.17 -3.32 -20.84
N TYR A 175 3.72 -4.06 -19.81
CA TYR A 175 3.94 -3.65 -18.43
C TYR A 175 5.41 -3.79 -17.98
N LEU A 176 6.16 -4.77 -18.47
CA LEU A 176 7.61 -4.85 -18.21
C LEU A 176 8.33 -3.61 -18.75
N ALA A 177 8.02 -3.20 -19.98
CA ALA A 177 8.58 -1.98 -20.56
C ALA A 177 8.20 -0.71 -19.77
N MET A 178 7.04 -0.68 -19.11
CA MET A 178 6.68 0.40 -18.20
C MET A 178 7.50 0.39 -16.91
N VAL A 179 7.82 -0.78 -16.36
CA VAL A 179 8.73 -0.90 -15.21
C VAL A 179 10.13 -0.40 -15.58
N ASP A 180 10.64 -0.77 -16.75
CA ASP A 180 11.96 -0.31 -17.24
C ASP A 180 12.08 1.21 -17.33
N LYS A 181 11.00 1.88 -17.72
CA LYS A 181 10.93 3.36 -17.79
C LYS A 181 10.78 4.04 -16.43
N SER A 182 10.48 3.27 -15.39
CA SER A 182 10.21 3.78 -14.03
C SER A 182 11.41 3.66 -13.08
N VAL A 183 12.50 3.01 -13.52
CA VAL A 183 13.78 2.87 -12.82
C VAL A 183 14.76 3.93 -13.34
#